data_AF-K0R330-F1
#
_entry.id   AF-K0R330-F1
#
_cell.length_a   1.000
_cell.length_b   1.000
_cell.length_c   1.000
_cell.angle_alpha   90.00
_cell.angle_beta   90.00
_cell.angle_gamma   90.00
#
_symmetry.space_group_name_H-M   'P 1'
#
loop_
_entity.id
_entity.type
_entity.pdbx_description
1 polymer ?
#
loop_
_entity_poly.entity_id
_entity_poly.type
_entity_poly.pdbx_seq_one_letter_code
_entity_poly.pdbx_strand_id
1 'polypeptide(L)'
;FASDAAAAWRRLCFASYLRLLAAFISGPCAAARPLILRRRCQIELNGRTHPLPRRAGRDRRDEWAEWASIVVSEAARGTANTCRLRKRETAHRWDVGAVVAIIVVASYQGVFVSVPPRPHPCHHRVIRTTDADPLLGLFDDRRSDVDDDDEGQQRDESSTWMVPAQMLIDKATDDPQRSISFSIFMAFCGAMLGPFLDSYHSLFGVLAYDTPLTFPILGSGGDILQCVTTYWVPPLFGLAGFLIGWLYIWLDEVFDVEDVVAPPKVLLGIAFFTLQYWLSGVLYANGVDRSSILSIMSALAAFGFYALDGTWSGFLTSTATALGGPLIEVGLISSLPPDIGYHYTDSGELGFFPLWILPVYFLGGPANGNLARAFWDRLGGGENSQGKNSQDRVIPCDVCNGTRVTSCPNCDGQGSYVTYGERVRCTACRGKGVVICRSCFNDYGDIDASDIEAVRRFMDRIPD
;
A
#
# COMPACT_ATOMS: atom_id res chain seq x y z
N PHE A 1 24.75 -23.32 -24.80
CA PHE A 1 23.27 -23.34 -24.90
C PHE A 1 22.57 -23.06 -23.57
N ALA A 2 22.70 -23.88 -22.51
CA ALA A 2 22.06 -23.59 -21.21
C ALA A 2 22.65 -22.37 -20.47
N SER A 3 23.96 -22.14 -20.56
CA SER A 3 24.63 -20.93 -20.06
C SER A 3 24.16 -19.65 -20.76
N ASP A 4 23.88 -19.76 -22.06
CA ASP A 4 23.54 -18.63 -22.92
C ASP A 4 22.06 -18.23 -22.76
N ALA A 5 21.18 -19.20 -22.51
CA ALA A 5 19.78 -18.96 -22.21
C ALA A 5 19.59 -18.31 -20.82
N ALA A 6 20.33 -18.76 -19.80
CA ALA A 6 20.32 -18.14 -18.48
C ALA A 6 20.92 -16.72 -18.52
N ALA A 7 21.96 -16.49 -19.32
CA ALA A 7 22.52 -15.15 -19.54
C ALA A 7 21.56 -14.24 -20.32
N ALA A 8 20.85 -14.76 -21.32
CA ALA A 8 19.84 -14.01 -22.08
C ALA A 8 18.65 -13.62 -21.22
N TRP A 9 18.18 -14.52 -20.35
CA TRP A 9 17.09 -14.25 -19.41
C TRP A 9 17.50 -13.22 -18.34
N ARG A 10 18.73 -13.33 -17.77
CA ARG A 10 19.31 -12.31 -16.88
C ARG A 10 19.39 -10.93 -17.54
N ARG A 11 19.77 -10.86 -18.82
CA ARG A 11 19.83 -9.60 -19.59
C ARG A 11 18.45 -9.01 -19.85
N LEU A 12 17.44 -9.83 -20.14
CA LEU A 12 16.04 -9.40 -20.36
C LEU A 12 15.38 -8.87 -19.08
N CYS A 13 15.56 -9.55 -17.95
CA CYS A 13 15.05 -9.10 -16.65
C CYS A 13 15.75 -7.80 -16.19
N PHE A 14 17.09 -7.73 -16.34
CA PHE A 14 17.86 -6.54 -15.97
C PHE A 14 17.56 -5.32 -16.86
N ALA A 15 17.38 -5.52 -18.18
CA ALA A 15 17.00 -4.45 -19.10
C ALA A 15 15.57 -3.94 -18.84
N SER A 16 14.64 -4.83 -18.45
CA SER A 16 13.27 -4.45 -18.07
C SER A 16 13.25 -3.67 -16.75
N TYR A 17 14.09 -4.07 -15.79
CA TYR A 17 14.30 -3.35 -14.53
C TYR A 17 14.87 -1.93 -14.75
N LEU A 18 15.91 -1.77 -15.58
CA LEU A 18 16.48 -0.45 -15.89
C LEU A 18 15.51 0.45 -16.65
N ARG A 19 14.64 -0.11 -17.50
CA ARG A 19 13.59 0.67 -18.19
C ARG A 19 12.49 1.15 -17.25
N LEU A 20 12.10 0.34 -16.27
CA LEU A 20 11.14 0.74 -15.23
C LEU A 20 11.74 1.81 -14.31
N LEU A 21 13.00 1.66 -13.92
CA LEU A 21 13.74 2.65 -13.12
C LEU A 21 13.89 3.99 -13.87
N ALA A 22 14.24 3.94 -15.17
CA ALA A 22 14.37 5.13 -16.00
C ALA A 22 13.02 5.82 -16.23
N ALA A 23 11.95 5.07 -16.55
CA ALA A 23 10.61 5.60 -16.75
C ALA A 23 10.08 6.34 -15.50
N PHE A 24 10.41 5.85 -14.30
CA PHE A 24 10.05 6.46 -13.03
C PHE A 24 10.83 7.76 -12.75
N ILE A 25 12.14 7.79 -13.05
CA ILE A 25 12.97 9.01 -12.93
C ILE A 25 12.45 10.12 -13.87
N SER A 26 11.82 9.75 -14.98
CA SER A 26 11.27 10.68 -15.99
C SER A 26 9.75 10.96 -15.88
N GLY A 27 9.06 10.49 -14.83
CA GLY A 27 7.60 10.66 -14.66
C GLY A 27 7.13 12.06 -14.19
N PRO A 28 5.86 12.43 -14.40
CA PRO A 28 5.43 13.84 -14.50
C PRO A 28 5.08 14.47 -13.15
N CYS A 29 6.07 15.00 -12.44
CA CYS A 29 5.87 15.99 -11.35
C CYS A 29 5.87 17.45 -11.84
N ALA A 30 5.57 17.70 -13.12
CA ALA A 30 5.74 19.01 -13.75
C ALA A 30 4.54 19.98 -13.62
N ALA A 31 3.46 19.65 -12.92
CA ALA A 31 2.27 20.50 -12.84
C ALA A 31 1.74 20.68 -11.41
N ALA A 32 2.40 21.52 -10.61
CA ALA A 32 1.77 22.13 -9.44
C ALA A 32 2.29 23.57 -9.26
N ARG A 33 1.40 24.56 -9.41
CA ARG A 33 1.66 25.98 -9.13
C ARG A 33 1.82 26.21 -7.61
N PRO A 34 2.64 27.18 -7.16
CA PRO A 34 2.99 27.30 -5.75
C PRO A 34 1.99 28.17 -4.96
N LEU A 35 1.54 27.65 -3.82
CA LEU A 35 1.02 28.45 -2.70
C LEU A 35 2.20 28.85 -1.79
N ILE A 36 2.44 30.15 -1.67
CA ILE A 36 3.56 30.72 -0.92
C ILE A 36 3.19 30.77 0.57
N LEU A 37 3.90 30.00 1.40
CA LEU A 37 3.97 30.20 2.85
C LEU A 37 5.42 30.05 3.31
N ARG A 38 6.04 31.17 3.69
CA ARG A 38 7.41 31.26 4.22
C ARG A 38 7.45 30.86 5.70
N ARG A 39 8.18 29.81 6.09
CA ARG A 39 8.73 29.63 7.45
C ARG A 39 10.12 28.98 7.42
N ARG A 40 10.98 29.37 8.37
CA ARG A 40 12.41 28.98 8.48
C ARG A 40 12.56 27.74 9.37
N CYS A 41 13.28 26.72 8.90
CA CYS A 41 13.82 25.63 9.73
C CYS A 41 15.34 25.78 9.92
N GLN A 42 15.87 25.27 11.02
CA GLN A 42 17.31 25.13 11.30
C GLN A 42 17.57 23.71 11.80
N ILE A 43 18.73 23.16 11.47
CA ILE A 43 19.20 21.86 11.97
C ILE A 43 20.48 22.10 12.77
N GLU A 44 20.61 21.43 13.90
CA GLU A 44 21.77 21.49 14.79
C GLU A 44 22.47 20.13 14.78
N LEU A 45 23.72 20.10 14.33
CA LEU A 45 24.58 18.92 14.27
C LEU A 45 25.83 19.20 15.09
N ASN A 46 26.14 18.36 16.08
CA ASN A 46 27.34 18.50 16.92
C ASN A 46 27.50 19.89 17.56
N GLY A 47 26.40 20.50 18.01
CA GLY A 47 26.39 21.84 18.61
C GLY A 47 26.65 22.98 17.61
N ARG A 48 26.68 22.69 16.31
CA ARG A 48 26.76 23.68 15.23
C ARG A 48 25.41 23.82 14.55
N THR A 49 24.94 25.05 14.47
CA THR A 49 23.70 25.39 13.75
C THR A 49 24.02 25.65 12.29
N HIS A 50 23.42 24.86 11.40
CA HIS A 50 23.59 25.03 9.96
C HIS A 50 22.38 25.80 9.42
N PRO A 51 22.58 27.02 8.85
CA PRO A 51 21.50 27.75 8.19
C PRO A 51 21.12 27.03 6.88
N LEU A 52 19.83 26.96 6.57
CA LEU A 52 19.39 26.48 5.26
C LEU A 52 19.94 27.40 4.15
N PRO A 53 20.44 26.85 3.03
CA PRO A 53 20.86 27.66 1.90
C PRO A 53 19.70 28.53 1.40
N ARG A 54 19.99 29.82 1.16
CA ARG A 54 18.99 30.74 0.59
C ARG A 54 18.65 30.27 -0.82
N ARG A 55 17.35 30.10 -1.11
CA ARG A 55 16.84 29.84 -2.45
C ARG A 55 17.26 30.94 -3.42
N ALA A 56 18.27 30.64 -4.22
CA ALA A 56 18.58 31.33 -5.47
C ALA A 56 18.87 30.25 -6.53
N GLY A 57 17.81 29.82 -7.22
CA GLY A 57 17.90 29.19 -8.56
C GLY A 57 18.61 27.85 -8.73
N ARG A 58 18.89 27.05 -7.70
CA ARG A 58 19.48 25.69 -7.87
C ARG A 58 18.43 24.59 -8.05
N ASP A 59 18.75 23.56 -8.85
CA ASP A 59 17.93 22.37 -9.06
C ASP A 59 17.86 21.55 -7.76
N ARG A 60 16.71 20.94 -7.46
CA ARG A 60 16.48 20.16 -6.24
C ARG A 60 17.46 18.99 -6.13
N ARG A 61 17.97 18.47 -7.26
CA ARG A 61 19.00 17.42 -7.29
C ARG A 61 20.32 17.86 -6.68
N ASP A 62 20.72 19.11 -6.91
CA ASP A 62 21.97 19.66 -6.36
C ASP A 62 21.85 19.91 -4.86
N GLU A 63 20.65 20.29 -4.39
CA GLU A 63 20.35 20.43 -2.97
C GLU A 63 20.51 19.09 -2.24
N TRP A 64 19.94 18.00 -2.76
CA TRP A 64 20.06 16.66 -2.16
C TRP A 64 21.48 16.10 -2.21
N ALA A 65 22.23 16.37 -3.29
CA ALA A 65 23.63 15.96 -3.41
C ALA A 65 24.53 16.70 -2.40
N GLU A 66 24.30 18.01 -2.18
CA GLU A 66 25.01 18.80 -1.17
C GLU A 66 24.67 18.30 0.26
N TRP A 67 23.41 17.97 0.53
CA TRP A 67 23.00 17.34 1.80
C TRP A 67 23.65 15.98 2.05
N ALA A 68 23.62 15.10 1.05
CA ALA A 68 24.25 13.78 1.13
C ALA A 68 25.77 13.92 1.37
N SER A 69 26.42 14.88 0.70
CA SER A 69 27.83 15.21 0.91
C SER A 69 28.13 15.68 2.33
N ILE A 70 27.30 16.56 2.92
CA ILE A 70 27.51 17.07 4.29
C ILE A 70 27.38 15.93 5.30
N VAL A 71 26.33 15.10 5.18
CA VAL A 71 26.07 13.97 6.07
C VAL A 71 27.17 12.92 5.96
N VAL A 72 27.60 12.56 4.75
CA VAL A 72 28.71 11.62 4.52
C VAL A 72 30.03 12.19 5.05
N SER A 73 30.28 13.49 4.89
CA SER A 73 31.52 14.12 5.36
C SER A 73 31.63 14.22 6.90
N GLU A 74 30.50 14.35 7.59
CA GLU A 74 30.48 14.35 9.06
C GLU A 74 30.48 12.91 9.61
N ALA A 75 29.83 11.96 8.94
CA ALA A 75 29.90 10.54 9.28
C ALA A 75 31.32 9.96 9.12
N ALA A 76 32.06 10.38 8.09
CA ALA A 76 33.44 9.97 7.85
C ALA A 76 34.44 10.49 8.90
N ARG A 77 34.07 11.49 9.71
CA ARG A 77 34.95 12.06 10.75
C ARG A 77 34.90 11.31 12.08
N GLY A 78 34.15 10.20 12.16
CA GLY A 78 34.25 9.25 13.29
C GLY A 78 33.83 9.79 14.65
N THR A 79 33.15 10.94 14.72
CA THR A 79 32.62 11.47 15.98
C THR A 79 31.17 11.02 16.15
N ALA A 80 30.98 9.98 16.97
CA ALA A 80 29.67 9.50 17.41
C ALA A 80 28.83 10.66 17.95
N ASN A 81 27.59 10.87 17.48
CA ASN A 81 26.68 11.80 18.15
C ASN A 81 25.20 11.63 17.81
N THR A 82 24.41 11.96 18.85
CA THR A 82 22.97 12.10 18.91
C THR A 82 22.44 13.19 17.97
N CYS A 83 21.40 12.87 17.19
CA CYS A 83 20.65 13.84 16.38
C CYS A 83 19.45 14.37 17.20
N ARG A 84 19.32 15.69 17.37
CA ARG A 84 18.17 16.33 18.03
C ARG A 84 17.45 17.28 17.08
N LEU A 85 16.23 16.93 16.71
CA LEU A 85 15.29 17.83 16.04
C LEU A 85 14.56 18.69 17.08
N ARG A 86 14.86 20.00 17.11
CA ARG A 86 14.17 20.95 18.00
C ARG A 86 12.98 21.57 17.25
N LYS A 87 11.76 21.11 17.52
CA LYS A 87 10.53 21.64 16.93
C LYS A 87 9.92 22.71 17.84
N ARG A 88 9.58 23.88 17.29
CA ARG A 88 8.61 24.81 17.89
C ARG A 88 7.21 24.38 17.41
N GLU A 89 6.29 24.26 18.36
CA GLU A 89 4.93 23.71 18.29
C GLU A 89 4.25 23.78 16.92
N THR A 90 3.92 22.60 16.37
CA THR A 90 2.69 22.29 15.61
C THR A 90 2.66 20.80 15.27
N ALA A 91 1.44 20.25 15.24
CA ALA A 91 1.06 18.85 15.42
C ALA A 91 1.51 17.84 14.32
N HIS A 92 1.62 16.60 14.80
CA HIS A 92 1.50 15.26 14.20
C HIS A 92 1.69 15.06 12.68
N ARG A 93 2.92 14.72 12.29
CA ARG A 93 3.24 13.59 11.40
C ARG A 93 4.71 13.24 11.67
N TRP A 94 4.96 12.04 12.15
CA TRP A 94 6.32 11.50 12.10
C TRP A 94 6.61 11.21 10.63
N ASP A 95 7.74 11.71 10.13
CA ASP A 95 8.21 11.33 8.81
C ASP A 95 8.69 9.89 8.90
N VAL A 96 7.83 8.96 8.50
CA VAL A 96 8.10 7.51 8.51
C VAL A 96 9.36 7.19 7.70
N GLY A 97 9.67 7.99 6.66
CA GLY A 97 10.91 7.87 5.92
C GLY A 97 12.15 8.15 6.76
N ALA A 98 12.08 9.12 7.68
CA ALA A 98 13.16 9.39 8.63
C ALA A 98 13.32 8.27 9.66
N VAL A 99 12.21 7.67 10.13
CA VAL A 99 12.26 6.54 11.07
C VAL A 99 12.86 5.30 10.40
N VAL A 100 12.46 4.99 9.17
CA VAL A 100 13.02 3.87 8.39
C VAL A 100 14.50 4.10 8.07
N ALA A 101 14.89 5.31 7.67
CA ALA A 101 16.29 5.65 7.45
C ALA A 101 17.12 5.52 8.74
N ILE A 102 16.58 5.94 9.88
CA ILE A 102 17.23 5.79 11.19
C ILE A 102 17.38 4.31 11.56
N ILE A 103 16.36 3.47 11.32
CA ILE A 103 16.43 2.03 11.59
C ILE A 103 17.47 1.37 10.68
N VAL A 104 17.46 1.64 9.38
CA VAL A 104 18.43 1.07 8.43
C VAL A 104 19.87 1.48 8.79
N VAL A 105 20.10 2.74 9.16
CA VAL A 105 21.42 3.23 9.59
C VAL A 105 21.83 2.66 10.95
N ALA A 106 20.90 2.54 11.91
CA ALA A 106 21.17 1.97 13.22
C ALA A 106 21.47 0.47 13.14
N SER A 107 20.78 -0.27 12.26
CA SER A 107 21.06 -1.68 11.96
C SER A 107 22.42 -1.87 11.31
N TYR A 108 22.83 -0.97 10.41
CA TYR A 108 24.17 -0.99 9.80
C TYR A 108 25.29 -0.75 10.83
N GLN A 109 25.01 -0.05 11.93
CA GLN A 109 26.01 0.31 12.95
C GLN A 109 25.90 -0.48 14.26
N GLY A 110 24.95 -1.41 14.40
CA GLY A 110 24.75 -2.18 15.63
C GLY A 110 24.31 -1.34 16.84
N VAL A 111 23.61 -0.22 16.63
CA VAL A 111 23.20 0.71 17.70
C VAL A 111 21.73 0.52 18.07
N PHE A 112 21.43 0.35 19.36
CA PHE A 112 20.07 0.32 19.90
C PHE A 112 19.45 1.73 19.98
N VAL A 113 18.28 1.91 19.39
CA VAL A 113 17.50 3.16 19.47
C VAL A 113 16.44 3.03 20.58
N SER A 114 16.55 3.84 21.64
CA SER A 114 15.51 3.97 22.66
C SER A 114 14.53 5.08 22.27
N VAL A 115 13.25 4.74 22.15
CA VAL A 115 12.15 5.70 21.92
C VAL A 115 11.53 6.05 23.27
N PRO A 116 11.49 7.32 23.69
CA PRO A 116 10.90 7.69 24.97
C PRO A 116 9.36 7.55 24.95
N PRO A 117 8.73 7.18 26.07
CA PRO A 117 7.28 7.09 26.18
C PRO A 117 6.61 8.47 26.03
N ARG A 118 5.40 8.48 25.43
CA ARG A 118 4.58 9.69 25.27
C ARG A 118 4.15 10.24 26.64
N PRO A 119 4.12 11.58 26.84
CA PRO A 119 3.37 12.16 27.95
C PRO A 119 1.86 12.08 27.67
N HIS A 120 1.07 11.82 28.73
CA HIS A 120 -0.39 11.77 28.69
C HIS A 120 -1.01 13.10 28.26
N PRO A 121 -2.12 13.10 27.50
CA PRO A 121 -2.81 14.33 27.12
C PRO A 121 -3.62 14.90 28.29
N CYS A 122 -3.25 16.08 28.78
CA CYS A 122 -4.14 16.93 29.59
C CYS A 122 -5.15 17.62 28.66
N HIS A 123 -6.43 17.30 28.82
CA HIS A 123 -7.53 18.04 28.19
C HIS A 123 -7.75 19.38 28.91
N HIS A 124 -7.30 20.48 28.31
CA HIS A 124 -7.82 21.81 28.65
C HIS A 124 -9.00 22.15 27.74
N ARG A 125 -10.21 22.10 28.32
CA ARG A 125 -11.45 22.60 27.73
C ARG A 125 -11.42 24.14 27.80
N VAL A 126 -11.28 24.81 26.66
CA VAL A 126 -11.42 26.26 26.56
C VAL A 126 -12.92 26.59 26.51
N ILE A 127 -13.46 27.03 27.63
CA ILE A 127 -14.80 27.63 27.71
C ILE A 127 -14.66 29.09 27.28
N ARG A 128 -15.30 29.47 26.16
CA ARG A 128 -15.54 30.88 25.84
C ARG A 128 -16.78 31.33 26.61
N THR A 129 -16.59 32.16 27.62
CA THR A 129 -17.63 32.98 28.23
C THR A 129 -17.84 34.21 27.34
N THR A 130 -19.05 34.42 26.83
CA THR A 130 -19.47 35.71 26.28
C THR A 130 -20.20 36.48 27.36
N ASP A 131 -19.79 37.74 27.51
CA ASP A 131 -20.23 38.70 28.51
C ASP A 131 -21.73 39.04 28.42
N ALA A 132 -22.25 39.37 29.60
CA ALA A 132 -23.58 39.90 29.84
C ALA A 132 -23.68 41.38 29.45
N ASP A 133 -24.89 41.82 29.08
CA ASP A 133 -25.42 43.09 29.58
C ASP A 133 -26.97 43.07 29.64
N PRO A 134 -27.60 43.72 30.64
CA PRO A 134 -29.05 43.71 30.86
C PRO A 134 -29.74 45.05 30.52
N LEU A 135 -31.01 45.01 30.11
CA LEU A 135 -32.16 45.74 30.70
C LEU A 135 -33.30 46.08 29.71
N LEU A 136 -34.50 45.64 30.13
CA LEU A 136 -35.82 46.32 30.15
C LEU A 136 -36.73 46.48 28.91
N GLY A 137 -37.88 45.80 29.02
CA GLY A 137 -39.24 46.28 28.68
C GLY A 137 -39.72 45.96 27.26
N LEU A 138 -40.97 45.58 26.98
CA LEU A 138 -42.23 45.48 27.71
C LEU A 138 -43.25 44.82 26.75
N PHE A 139 -44.18 44.02 27.28
CA PHE A 139 -45.42 43.48 26.65
C PHE A 139 -45.33 42.62 25.37
N ASP A 140 -45.79 41.36 25.43
CA ASP A 140 -47.17 41.02 25.00
C ASP A 140 -47.54 39.59 25.43
N ASP A 141 -48.83 39.41 25.69
CA ASP A 141 -49.49 38.35 26.43
C ASP A 141 -50.29 37.48 25.44
N ARG A 142 -49.90 36.20 25.24
CA ARG A 142 -50.77 35.20 24.58
C ARG A 142 -50.37 33.75 24.85
N ARG A 143 -51.01 33.21 25.88
CA ARG A 143 -51.78 31.95 25.91
C ARG A 143 -51.66 31.01 24.70
N SER A 144 -51.07 29.83 24.92
CA SER A 144 -51.51 28.54 24.37
C SER A 144 -50.74 27.39 25.05
N ASP A 145 -51.45 26.60 25.86
CA ASP A 145 -51.48 25.12 25.90
C ASP A 145 -50.11 24.42 25.76
N VAL A 146 -49.44 23.97 26.83
CA VAL A 146 -49.74 22.73 27.61
C VAL A 146 -50.34 21.62 26.75
N ASP A 147 -49.46 20.91 26.06
CA ASP A 147 -49.51 19.46 25.97
C ASP A 147 -48.07 18.94 26.12
N ASP A 148 -47.82 18.42 27.31
CA ASP A 148 -46.66 17.61 27.68
C ASP A 148 -46.73 16.29 26.91
N ASP A 149 -45.74 16.01 26.05
CA ASP A 149 -45.29 14.66 25.65
C ASP A 149 -44.06 14.78 24.74
N ASP A 150 -43.05 15.52 25.18
CA ASP A 150 -41.72 15.47 24.58
C ASP A 150 -40.95 14.34 25.29
N GLU A 151 -41.19 13.10 24.85
CA GLU A 151 -40.36 11.95 25.23
C GLU A 151 -38.91 12.28 24.86
N GLY A 152 -38.17 12.74 25.87
CA GLY A 152 -36.75 12.96 25.84
C GLY A 152 -36.05 11.66 25.46
N GLN A 153 -35.88 11.46 24.15
CA GLN A 153 -35.02 10.46 23.57
C GLN A 153 -33.58 10.91 23.89
N GLN A 154 -33.17 10.63 25.13
CA GLN A 154 -31.77 10.51 25.51
C GLN A 154 -31.17 9.51 24.53
N ARG A 155 -30.58 10.04 23.46
CA ARG A 155 -29.58 9.31 22.70
C ARG A 155 -28.48 9.03 23.70
N ASP A 156 -28.49 7.81 24.24
CA ASP A 156 -27.34 7.20 24.86
C ASP A 156 -26.22 7.20 23.82
N GLU A 157 -25.50 8.32 23.71
CA GLU A 157 -24.12 8.40 23.23
C GLU A 157 -23.20 7.69 24.24
N SER A 158 -23.61 6.52 24.73
CA SER A 158 -22.67 5.56 25.28
C SER A 158 -21.86 5.14 24.07
N SER A 159 -20.68 5.72 23.93
CA SER A 159 -19.66 5.30 22.97
C SER A 159 -19.29 3.87 23.34
N THR A 160 -20.08 2.91 22.89
CA THR A 160 -19.77 1.50 23.00
C THR A 160 -18.62 1.31 22.04
N TRP A 161 -17.40 1.44 22.56
CA TRP A 161 -16.21 0.99 21.89
C TRP A 161 -16.45 -0.49 21.61
N MET A 162 -16.98 -0.80 20.41
CA MET A 162 -17.13 -2.17 19.98
C MET A 162 -15.77 -2.81 20.14
N VAL A 163 -15.75 -3.94 20.84
CA VAL A 163 -14.52 -4.70 21.00
C VAL A 163 -14.04 -5.05 19.59
N PRO A 164 -12.78 -4.77 19.23
CA PRO A 164 -12.29 -4.96 17.87
C PRO A 164 -12.58 -6.36 17.29
N ALA A 165 -12.61 -7.41 18.13
CA ALA A 165 -12.98 -8.76 17.71
C ALA A 165 -14.45 -8.88 17.26
N GLN A 166 -15.37 -8.15 17.87
CA GLN A 166 -16.78 -8.16 17.50
C GLN A 166 -16.98 -7.58 16.09
N MET A 167 -16.26 -6.52 15.74
CA MET A 167 -16.31 -5.93 14.40
C MET A 167 -15.93 -6.94 13.31
N LEU A 168 -14.94 -7.80 13.58
CA LEU A 168 -14.55 -8.86 12.65
C LEU A 168 -15.62 -9.94 12.53
N ILE A 169 -16.20 -10.35 13.66
CA ILE A 169 -17.26 -11.36 13.69
C ILE A 169 -18.46 -10.85 12.92
N ASP A 170 -18.94 -9.64 13.20
CA ASP A 170 -20.09 -9.03 12.54
C ASP A 170 -19.84 -8.98 11.03
N LYS A 171 -18.70 -8.44 10.60
CA LYS A 171 -18.31 -8.36 9.18
C LYS A 171 -18.18 -9.73 8.50
N ALA A 172 -17.72 -10.75 9.24
CA ALA A 172 -17.65 -12.11 8.72
C ALA A 172 -19.03 -12.77 8.61
N THR A 173 -19.96 -12.45 9.51
CA THR A 173 -21.31 -13.02 9.57
C THR A 173 -22.34 -12.28 8.71
N ASP A 174 -22.10 -11.01 8.38
CA ASP A 174 -23.00 -10.17 7.59
C ASP A 174 -23.22 -10.74 6.18
N ASP A 175 -22.17 -11.27 5.57
CA ASP A 175 -22.21 -11.97 4.28
C ASP A 175 -21.38 -13.26 4.36
N PRO A 176 -21.98 -14.37 4.80
CA PRO A 176 -21.26 -15.63 4.99
C PRO A 176 -20.73 -16.19 3.67
N GLN A 177 -21.39 -15.94 2.54
CA GLN A 177 -20.94 -16.43 1.24
C GLN A 177 -19.67 -15.70 0.79
N ARG A 178 -19.62 -14.36 0.96
CA ARG A 178 -18.41 -13.57 0.72
C ARG A 178 -17.28 -13.99 1.63
N SER A 179 -17.54 -14.15 2.93
CA SER A 179 -16.53 -14.57 3.91
C SER A 179 -15.95 -15.94 3.59
N ILE A 180 -16.79 -16.91 3.21
CA ILE A 180 -16.34 -18.25 2.79
C ILE A 180 -15.53 -18.17 1.49
N SER A 181 -16.01 -17.44 0.49
CA SER A 181 -15.34 -17.28 -0.80
C SER A 181 -13.97 -16.63 -0.65
N PHE A 182 -13.90 -15.56 0.15
CA PHE A 182 -12.66 -14.88 0.51
C PHE A 182 -11.67 -15.83 1.20
N SER A 183 -12.14 -16.56 2.20
CA SER A 183 -11.31 -17.48 3.00
C SER A 183 -10.70 -18.59 2.14
N ILE A 184 -11.53 -19.24 1.29
CA ILE A 184 -11.08 -20.30 0.40
C ILE A 184 -10.08 -19.75 -0.62
N PHE A 185 -10.37 -18.58 -1.20
CA PHE A 185 -9.48 -17.98 -2.19
C PHE A 185 -8.12 -17.62 -1.59
N MET A 186 -8.09 -16.94 -0.45
CA MET A 186 -6.84 -16.57 0.21
C MET A 186 -6.01 -17.80 0.62
N ALA A 187 -6.68 -18.82 1.15
CA ALA A 187 -6.01 -20.09 1.49
C ALA A 187 -5.47 -20.79 0.24
N PHE A 188 -6.23 -20.81 -0.85
CA PHE A 188 -5.81 -21.43 -2.10
C PHE A 188 -4.60 -20.69 -2.72
N CYS A 189 -4.63 -19.36 -2.77
CA CYS A 189 -3.51 -18.56 -3.25
C CYS A 189 -2.23 -18.81 -2.44
N GLY A 190 -2.35 -18.86 -1.10
CA GLY A 190 -1.23 -19.21 -0.23
C GLY A 190 -0.69 -20.62 -0.50
N ALA A 191 -1.56 -21.62 -0.51
CA ALA A 191 -1.19 -23.02 -0.72
C ALA A 191 -0.59 -23.27 -2.11
N MET A 192 -1.01 -22.51 -3.13
CA MET A 192 -0.46 -22.60 -4.47
C MET A 192 0.89 -21.89 -4.60
N LEU A 193 0.99 -20.62 -4.19
CA LEU A 193 2.18 -19.81 -4.42
C LEU A 193 3.32 -20.12 -3.44
N GLY A 194 2.98 -20.41 -2.18
CA GLY A 194 3.94 -20.64 -1.09
C GLY A 194 5.00 -21.68 -1.43
N PRO A 195 4.63 -22.91 -1.87
CA PRO A 195 5.60 -23.93 -2.23
C PRO A 195 6.58 -23.51 -3.34
N PHE A 196 6.15 -22.69 -4.31
CA PHE A 196 7.07 -22.21 -5.36
C PHE A 196 8.08 -21.19 -4.81
N LEU A 197 7.65 -20.32 -3.90
CA LEU A 197 8.54 -19.36 -3.26
C LEU A 197 9.56 -20.08 -2.39
N ASP A 198 9.09 -20.98 -1.54
CA ASP A 198 9.90 -21.81 -0.68
C ASP A 198 10.89 -22.69 -1.47
N SER A 199 10.45 -23.22 -2.61
CA SER A 199 11.33 -23.96 -3.52
C SER A 199 12.52 -23.14 -4.01
N TYR A 200 12.47 -21.81 -4.10
CA TYR A 200 13.66 -21.03 -4.45
C TYR A 200 14.75 -21.20 -3.39
N HIS A 201 14.39 -21.13 -2.11
CA HIS A 201 15.35 -21.30 -1.02
C HIS A 201 15.89 -22.73 -0.96
N SER A 202 15.06 -23.74 -1.26
CA SER A 202 15.53 -25.12 -1.43
C SER A 202 16.53 -25.27 -2.58
N LEU A 203 16.21 -24.72 -3.75
CA LEU A 203 17.06 -24.85 -4.95
C LEU A 203 18.40 -24.11 -4.83
N PHE A 204 18.44 -23.02 -4.07
CA PHE A 204 19.67 -22.26 -3.81
C PHE A 204 20.41 -22.72 -2.55
N GLY A 205 19.95 -23.78 -1.89
CA GLY A 205 20.58 -24.35 -0.70
C GLY A 205 20.51 -23.44 0.53
N VAL A 206 19.53 -22.53 0.60
CA VAL A 206 19.27 -21.74 1.81
C VAL A 206 18.68 -22.64 2.90
N LEU A 207 17.74 -23.50 2.50
CA LEU A 207 17.07 -24.47 3.37
C LEU A 207 16.99 -25.83 2.69
N ALA A 208 16.79 -26.88 3.48
CA ALA A 208 16.60 -28.24 3.01
C ALA A 208 15.53 -28.96 3.82
N TYR A 209 14.77 -29.81 3.15
CA TYR A 209 13.85 -30.76 3.76
C TYR A 209 14.56 -32.10 3.92
N ASP A 210 14.29 -32.81 5.02
CA ASP A 210 14.85 -34.15 5.26
C ASP A 210 14.19 -35.18 4.32
N THR A 211 12.91 -34.97 3.98
CA THR A 211 12.16 -35.77 3.00
C THR A 211 11.50 -34.89 1.93
N PRO A 212 12.26 -34.39 0.94
CA PRO A 212 11.76 -33.47 -0.06
C PRO A 212 10.85 -34.16 -1.08
N LEU A 213 9.70 -33.54 -1.36
CA LEU A 213 8.89 -33.79 -2.55
C LEU A 213 9.41 -32.89 -3.68
N THR A 214 9.87 -33.51 -4.76
CA THR A 214 10.37 -32.79 -5.95
C THR A 214 9.44 -33.01 -7.12
N PHE A 215 8.85 -31.93 -7.63
CA PHE A 215 7.96 -31.95 -8.79
C PHE A 215 8.63 -31.27 -9.98
N PRO A 216 8.83 -31.96 -11.12
CA PRO A 216 9.30 -31.31 -12.34
C PRO A 216 8.19 -30.43 -12.92
N ILE A 217 8.43 -29.13 -13.08
CA ILE A 217 7.45 -28.19 -13.64
C ILE A 217 7.65 -28.05 -15.16
N LEU A 218 8.90 -27.87 -15.61
CA LEU A 218 9.23 -27.70 -17.02
C LEU A 218 10.60 -28.31 -17.35
N GLY A 219 10.65 -29.17 -18.36
CA GLY A 219 11.87 -29.86 -18.83
C GLY A 219 11.77 -31.38 -18.67
N SER A 220 12.00 -32.11 -19.76
CA SER A 220 12.19 -33.56 -19.71
C SER A 220 13.59 -33.84 -19.18
N GLY A 221 13.71 -34.39 -17.97
CA GLY A 221 15.00 -34.77 -17.37
C GLY A 221 15.41 -34.05 -16.09
N GLY A 222 14.57 -33.21 -15.50
CA GLY A 222 14.81 -32.63 -14.17
C GLY A 222 15.65 -31.34 -14.15
N ASP A 223 16.37 -30.96 -15.20
CA ASP A 223 17.42 -29.95 -15.03
C ASP A 223 17.01 -28.46 -15.13
N ILE A 224 15.74 -28.11 -15.42
CA ILE A 224 15.39 -26.71 -15.77
C ILE A 224 14.51 -26.01 -14.73
N LEU A 225 13.40 -26.62 -14.30
CA LEU A 225 12.46 -26.04 -13.33
C LEU A 225 11.87 -27.15 -12.46
N GLN A 226 12.28 -27.20 -11.19
CA GLN A 226 11.77 -28.12 -10.18
C GLN A 226 11.11 -27.32 -9.05
N CYS A 227 10.03 -27.87 -8.47
CA CYS A 227 9.49 -27.42 -7.19
C CYS A 227 9.92 -28.40 -6.11
N VAL A 228 10.73 -27.94 -5.15
CA VAL A 228 11.16 -28.71 -3.98
C VAL A 228 10.38 -28.20 -2.78
N THR A 229 9.61 -29.09 -2.15
CA THR A 229 8.73 -28.76 -1.00
C THR A 229 8.46 -30.02 -0.17
N THR A 230 7.53 -30.00 0.78
CA THR A 230 7.02 -31.20 1.47
C THR A 230 5.52 -31.09 1.72
N TYR A 231 4.87 -32.19 2.13
CA TYR A 231 3.41 -32.32 2.13
C TYR A 231 2.69 -31.34 3.08
N TRP A 232 3.36 -30.90 4.16
CA TRP A 232 2.80 -29.98 5.15
C TRP A 232 2.99 -28.50 4.80
N VAL A 233 3.85 -28.19 3.83
CA VAL A 233 4.16 -26.80 3.42
C VAL A 233 2.96 -26.12 2.76
N PRO A 234 2.30 -26.69 1.73
CA PRO A 234 1.14 -26.04 1.12
C PRO A 234 0.00 -25.74 2.12
N PRO A 235 -0.40 -26.67 3.03
CA PRO A 235 -1.37 -26.37 4.07
C PRO A 235 -0.97 -25.20 5.00
N LEU A 236 0.30 -25.12 5.42
CA LEU A 236 0.78 -24.03 6.27
C LEU A 236 0.74 -22.68 5.54
N PHE A 237 1.17 -22.62 4.28
CA PHE A 237 1.07 -21.40 3.48
C PHE A 237 -0.37 -21.02 3.17
N GLY A 238 -1.27 -21.98 2.99
CA GLY A 238 -2.70 -21.72 2.86
C GLY A 238 -3.29 -21.11 4.13
N LEU A 239 -2.95 -21.67 5.30
CA LEU A 239 -3.35 -21.08 6.58
C LEU A 239 -2.79 -19.67 6.75
N ALA A 240 -1.52 -19.45 6.39
CA ALA A 240 -0.92 -18.12 6.43
C ALA A 240 -1.66 -17.12 5.52
N GLY A 241 -1.96 -17.50 4.27
CA GLY A 241 -2.74 -16.66 3.35
C GLY A 241 -4.11 -16.27 3.91
N PHE A 242 -4.82 -17.23 4.50
CA PHE A 242 -6.08 -17.00 5.21
C PHE A 242 -5.93 -16.01 6.38
N LEU A 243 -4.98 -16.27 7.29
CA LEU A 243 -4.78 -15.47 8.50
C LEU A 243 -4.35 -14.04 8.16
N ILE A 244 -3.39 -13.89 7.24
CA ILE A 244 -2.89 -12.58 6.79
C ILE A 244 -4.00 -11.81 6.10
N GLY A 245 -4.78 -12.46 5.22
CA GLY A 245 -5.91 -11.84 4.54
C GLY A 245 -6.93 -11.27 5.52
N TRP A 246 -7.39 -12.07 6.48
CA TRP A 246 -8.35 -11.61 7.49
C TRP A 246 -7.77 -10.55 8.44
N LEU A 247 -6.49 -10.65 8.79
CA LEU A 247 -5.81 -9.64 9.59
C LEU A 247 -5.82 -8.28 8.88
N TYR A 248 -5.63 -8.24 7.56
CA TYR A 248 -5.79 -7.02 6.76
C TYR A 248 -7.22 -6.47 6.79
N ILE A 249 -8.23 -7.30 6.49
CA ILE A 249 -9.64 -6.84 6.47
C ILE A 249 -10.07 -6.29 7.83
N TRP A 250 -9.62 -6.92 8.91
CA TRP A 250 -9.88 -6.45 10.26
C TRP A 250 -9.16 -5.14 10.57
N LEU A 251 -7.86 -5.04 10.30
CA LEU A 251 -7.10 -3.82 10.60
C LEU A 251 -7.50 -2.64 9.71
N ASP A 252 -7.87 -2.89 8.45
CA ASP A 252 -8.39 -1.84 7.57
C ASP A 252 -9.68 -1.23 8.14
N GLU A 253 -10.55 -2.04 8.77
CA GLU A 253 -11.72 -1.53 9.49
C GLU A 253 -11.32 -0.72 10.74
N VAL A 254 -10.37 -1.23 11.54
CA VAL A 254 -9.91 -0.55 12.77
C VAL A 254 -9.26 0.81 12.47
N PHE A 255 -8.63 0.95 11.30
CA PHE A 255 -7.92 2.17 10.90
C PHE A 255 -8.63 2.98 9.82
N ASP A 256 -9.89 2.66 9.50
CA ASP A 256 -10.69 3.32 8.46
C ASP A 256 -9.93 3.47 7.12
N VAL A 257 -9.28 2.38 6.68
CA VAL A 257 -8.48 2.36 5.45
C VAL A 257 -9.38 2.05 4.26
N GLU A 258 -9.73 3.10 3.52
CA GLU A 258 -10.41 2.99 2.22
C GLU A 258 -9.37 3.02 1.08
N ASP A 259 -8.71 1.89 0.80
CA ASP A 259 -7.80 1.75 -0.36
C ASP A 259 -8.36 0.75 -1.37
N VAL A 260 -8.89 1.26 -2.48
CA VAL A 260 -9.31 0.42 -3.62
C VAL A 260 -8.08 0.02 -4.42
N VAL A 261 -7.70 -1.24 -4.29
CA VAL A 261 -6.48 -1.76 -4.90
C VAL A 261 -6.74 -2.24 -6.33
N ALA A 262 -6.12 -1.59 -7.31
CA ALA A 262 -6.21 -2.00 -8.70
C ALA A 262 -5.46 -3.33 -8.97
N PRO A 263 -5.95 -4.22 -9.86
CA PRO A 263 -5.30 -5.50 -10.17
C PRO A 263 -3.81 -5.39 -10.57
N PRO A 264 -3.36 -4.38 -11.35
CA PRO A 264 -1.94 -4.22 -11.63
C PRO A 264 -1.06 -4.01 -10.39
N LYS A 265 -1.58 -3.33 -9.35
CA LYS A 265 -0.87 -3.10 -8.08
C LYS A 265 -0.71 -4.42 -7.30
N VAL A 266 -1.75 -5.27 -7.32
CA VAL A 266 -1.70 -6.63 -6.74
C VAL A 266 -0.63 -7.47 -7.43
N LEU A 267 -0.68 -7.55 -8.76
CA LEU A 267 0.27 -8.33 -9.55
C LEU A 267 1.72 -7.83 -9.38
N LEU A 268 1.91 -6.51 -9.34
CA LEU A 268 3.21 -5.91 -9.06
C LEU A 268 3.70 -6.27 -7.66
N GLY A 269 2.82 -6.27 -6.65
CA GLY A 269 3.16 -6.67 -5.29
C GLY A 269 3.59 -8.13 -5.19
N ILE A 270 2.82 -9.05 -5.79
CA ILE A 270 3.17 -10.48 -5.85
C ILE A 270 4.49 -10.68 -6.60
N ALA A 271 4.68 -10.02 -7.74
CA ALA A 271 5.91 -10.12 -8.51
C ALA A 271 7.12 -9.57 -7.76
N PHE A 272 6.97 -8.44 -7.05
CA PHE A 272 8.06 -7.83 -6.28
C PHE A 272 8.43 -8.68 -5.06
N PHE A 273 7.45 -9.24 -4.36
CA PHE A 273 7.69 -10.20 -3.29
C PHE A 273 8.39 -11.47 -3.79
N THR A 274 7.91 -12.05 -4.90
CA THR A 274 8.52 -13.21 -5.56
C THR A 274 9.98 -12.92 -5.96
N LEU A 275 10.24 -11.73 -6.51
CA LEU A 275 11.59 -11.28 -6.86
C LEU A 275 12.49 -11.21 -5.62
N GLN A 276 12.00 -10.66 -4.51
CA GLN A 276 12.79 -10.59 -3.27
C GLN A 276 13.14 -11.98 -2.75
N TYR A 277 12.17 -12.91 -2.76
CA TYR A 277 12.35 -14.31 -2.34
C TYR A 277 13.39 -15.05 -3.19
N TRP A 278 13.31 -14.88 -4.52
CA TRP A 278 14.26 -15.45 -5.46
C TRP A 278 15.66 -14.84 -5.31
N LEU A 279 15.73 -13.50 -5.23
CA LEU A 279 17.00 -12.77 -5.15
C LEU A 279 17.76 -13.12 -3.88
N SER A 280 17.08 -13.30 -2.75
CA SER A 280 17.74 -13.67 -1.50
C SER A 280 18.44 -15.03 -1.61
N GLY A 281 17.80 -16.02 -2.23
CA GLY A 281 18.42 -17.32 -2.51
C GLY A 281 19.61 -17.21 -3.47
N VAL A 282 19.48 -16.42 -4.54
CA VAL A 282 20.60 -16.18 -5.47
C VAL A 282 21.79 -15.54 -4.76
N LEU A 283 21.58 -14.51 -3.94
CA LEU A 283 22.67 -13.85 -3.22
C LEU A 283 23.38 -14.83 -2.27
N TYR A 284 22.61 -15.65 -1.55
CA TYR A 284 23.14 -16.70 -0.68
C TYR A 284 23.99 -17.72 -1.47
N ALA A 285 23.46 -18.25 -2.58
CA ALA A 285 24.18 -19.22 -3.42
C ALA A 285 25.46 -18.65 -4.06
N ASN A 286 25.59 -17.33 -4.17
CA ASN A 286 26.80 -16.67 -4.67
C ASN A 286 27.76 -16.25 -3.54
N GLY A 287 27.51 -16.68 -2.30
CA GLY A 287 28.39 -16.42 -1.17
C GLY A 287 28.43 -14.95 -0.73
N VAL A 288 27.37 -14.18 -1.01
CA VAL A 288 27.25 -12.81 -0.50
C VAL A 288 27.09 -12.87 1.02
N ASP A 289 27.78 -12.00 1.74
CA ASP A 289 27.76 -12.00 3.20
C ASP A 289 26.37 -11.67 3.76
N ARG A 290 26.06 -12.23 4.94
CA ARG A 290 24.72 -12.12 5.55
C ARG A 290 24.29 -10.69 5.80
N SER A 291 25.21 -9.82 6.22
CA SER A 291 24.93 -8.40 6.50
C SER A 291 24.55 -7.65 5.23
N SER A 292 25.22 -7.94 4.12
CA SER A 292 24.87 -7.40 2.80
C SER A 292 23.51 -7.91 2.34
N ILE A 293 23.21 -9.22 2.46
CA ILE A 293 21.89 -9.76 2.12
C ILE A 293 20.81 -9.09 2.97
N LEU A 294 20.99 -9.01 4.30
CA LEU A 294 20.07 -8.35 5.21
C LEU A 294 19.81 -6.89 4.82
N SER A 295 20.86 -6.14 4.49
CA SER A 295 20.76 -4.73 4.10
C SER A 295 19.98 -4.58 2.80
N ILE A 296 20.27 -5.41 1.79
CA ILE A 296 19.57 -5.38 0.49
C ILE A 296 18.10 -5.77 0.68
N MET A 297 17.81 -6.87 1.39
CA MET A 297 16.43 -7.32 1.64
C MET A 297 15.64 -6.28 2.43
N SER A 298 16.24 -5.64 3.43
CA SER A 298 15.59 -4.58 4.21
C SER A 298 15.27 -3.35 3.36
N ALA A 299 16.20 -2.95 2.49
CA ALA A 299 15.98 -1.83 1.57
C ALA A 299 14.86 -2.13 0.57
N LEU A 300 14.83 -3.36 0.00
CA LEU A 300 13.77 -3.79 -0.90
C LEU A 300 12.42 -3.88 -0.18
N ALA A 301 12.38 -4.43 1.03
CA ALA A 301 11.15 -4.54 1.82
C ALA A 301 10.58 -3.16 2.17
N ALA A 302 11.44 -2.23 2.60
CA ALA A 302 11.03 -0.86 2.89
C ALA A 302 10.51 -0.13 1.64
N PHE A 303 11.21 -0.27 0.52
CA PHE A 303 10.77 0.31 -0.76
C PHE A 303 9.44 -0.29 -1.21
N GLY A 304 9.31 -1.62 -1.19
CA GLY A 304 8.10 -2.33 -1.58
C GLY A 304 6.92 -1.95 -0.71
N PHE A 305 7.11 -1.90 0.60
CA PHE A 305 6.06 -1.47 1.54
C PHE A 305 5.58 -0.06 1.23
N TYR A 306 6.51 0.90 1.07
CA TYR A 306 6.15 2.29 0.79
C TYR A 306 5.49 2.46 -0.58
N ALA A 307 5.95 1.74 -1.60
CA ALA A 307 5.44 1.84 -2.96
C ALA A 307 4.09 1.11 -3.16
N LEU A 308 3.86 0.02 -2.43
CA LEU A 308 2.73 -0.88 -2.67
C LEU A 308 1.62 -0.78 -1.65
N ASP A 309 1.86 -0.33 -0.42
CA ASP A 309 0.82 -0.30 0.62
C ASP A 309 0.86 1.01 1.41
N GLY A 310 1.91 1.19 2.23
CA GLY A 310 2.12 2.41 2.99
C GLY A 310 1.07 2.69 4.07
N THR A 311 0.12 1.79 4.34
CA THR A 311 -0.92 1.97 5.37
C THR A 311 -0.46 1.45 6.74
N TRP A 312 -1.14 1.88 7.82
CA TRP A 312 -0.87 1.36 9.17
C TRP A 312 -1.27 -0.10 9.36
N SER A 313 -2.42 -0.49 8.80
CA SER A 313 -2.84 -1.89 8.75
C SER A 313 -1.78 -2.74 8.05
N GLY A 314 -1.26 -2.26 6.92
CA GLY A 314 -0.19 -2.90 6.19
C GLY A 314 1.08 -3.04 7.01
N PHE A 315 1.51 -1.96 7.68
CA PHE A 315 2.72 -1.98 8.51
C PHE A 315 2.61 -3.00 9.65
N LEU A 316 1.47 -3.02 10.36
CA LEU A 316 1.25 -3.93 11.48
C LEU A 316 1.18 -5.38 11.02
N THR A 317 0.45 -5.67 9.95
CA THR A 317 0.39 -7.03 9.39
C THR A 317 1.76 -7.48 8.90
N SER A 318 2.50 -6.63 8.19
CA SER A 318 3.86 -6.94 7.70
C SER A 318 4.83 -7.18 8.84
N THR A 319 4.70 -6.45 9.95
CA THR A 319 5.49 -6.70 11.16
C THR A 319 5.10 -8.04 11.80
N ALA A 320 3.80 -8.34 11.88
CA ALA A 320 3.31 -9.61 12.39
C ALA A 320 3.79 -10.80 11.54
N THR A 321 3.85 -10.68 10.21
CA THR A 321 4.40 -11.73 9.34
C THR A 321 5.92 -11.86 9.49
N ALA A 322 6.64 -10.73 9.55
CA ALA A 322 8.09 -10.69 9.73
C ALA A 322 8.56 -11.41 10.99
N LEU A 323 7.76 -11.37 12.06
CA LEU A 323 8.06 -12.05 13.32
C LEU A 323 7.41 -13.43 13.40
N GLY A 324 6.13 -13.53 13.04
CA GLY A 324 5.32 -14.73 13.21
C GLY A 324 5.78 -15.89 12.33
N GLY A 325 6.13 -15.63 11.06
CA GLY A 325 6.63 -16.66 10.16
C GLY A 325 7.90 -17.32 10.72
N PRO A 326 8.96 -16.55 11.00
CA PRO A 326 10.21 -17.08 11.55
C PRO A 326 10.07 -17.72 12.94
N LEU A 327 9.11 -17.28 13.77
CA LEU A 327 8.81 -17.97 15.03
C LEU A 327 8.13 -19.33 14.82
N ILE A 328 7.22 -19.44 13.84
CA ILE A 328 6.64 -20.73 13.44
C ILE A 328 7.75 -21.65 12.91
N GLU A 329 8.66 -21.11 12.10
CA GLU A 329 9.84 -21.80 11.59
C GLU A 329 10.72 -22.36 12.71
N VAL A 330 11.02 -21.58 13.75
CA VAL A 330 11.74 -22.04 14.96
C VAL A 330 11.00 -23.19 15.61
N GLY A 331 9.68 -23.08 15.74
CA GLY A 331 8.83 -24.15 16.29
C GLY A 331 8.94 -25.43 15.46
N LEU A 332 8.85 -25.33 14.13
CA LEU A 332 8.95 -26.46 13.22
C LEU A 332 10.33 -27.14 13.29
N ILE A 333 11.42 -26.37 13.26
CA ILE A 333 12.81 -26.90 13.40
C ILE A 333 12.98 -27.62 14.75
N SER A 334 12.35 -27.09 15.81
CA SER A 334 12.54 -27.61 17.17
C SER A 334 11.63 -28.79 17.51
N SER A 335 10.51 -28.97 16.81
CA SER A 335 9.45 -29.92 17.19
C SER A 335 9.18 -31.01 16.16
N LEU A 336 9.50 -30.79 14.89
CA LEU A 336 9.32 -31.83 13.88
C LEU A 336 10.35 -32.94 14.10
N PRO A 337 9.93 -34.21 13.98
CA PRO A 337 10.87 -35.32 14.04
C PRO A 337 11.80 -35.34 12.81
N PRO A 338 12.99 -35.95 12.92
CA PRO A 338 14.06 -35.84 11.91
C PRO A 338 13.73 -36.41 10.52
N ASP A 339 12.62 -37.15 10.40
CA ASP A 339 12.16 -37.77 9.16
C ASP A 339 11.27 -36.85 8.32
N ILE A 340 10.66 -35.83 8.93
CA ILE A 340 9.77 -34.87 8.26
C ILE A 340 10.19 -33.41 8.46
N GLY A 341 11.35 -33.22 9.10
CA GLY A 341 11.92 -31.93 9.43
C GLY A 341 12.36 -31.12 8.22
N TYR A 342 12.66 -29.87 8.50
CA TYR A 342 13.37 -28.98 7.60
C TYR A 342 14.38 -28.18 8.41
N HIS A 343 15.46 -27.76 7.77
CA HIS A 343 16.53 -27.01 8.41
C HIS A 343 17.12 -25.99 7.45
N TYR A 344 17.60 -24.87 7.99
CA TYR A 344 18.44 -23.96 7.23
C TYR A 344 19.84 -24.55 7.11
N THR A 345 20.42 -24.47 5.91
CA THR A 345 21.83 -24.83 5.69
C THR A 345 22.76 -23.90 6.46
N ASP A 346 22.31 -22.67 6.67
CA ASP A 346 22.93 -21.68 7.54
C ASP A 346 21.95 -21.20 8.60
N SER A 347 22.14 -21.64 9.85
CA SER A 347 21.29 -21.29 10.99
C SER A 347 21.37 -19.81 11.41
N GLY A 348 22.24 -19.01 10.78
CA GLY A 348 22.26 -17.56 10.95
C GLY A 348 22.75 -17.08 12.31
N GLU A 349 22.41 -15.84 12.65
CA GLU A 349 22.86 -15.14 13.85
C GLU A 349 22.17 -15.64 15.12
N LEU A 350 20.93 -16.15 15.01
CA LEU A 350 20.14 -16.62 16.14
C LEU A 350 20.21 -18.14 16.33
N GLY A 351 20.91 -18.86 15.45
CA GLY A 351 21.06 -20.31 15.52
C GLY A 351 19.87 -21.11 14.99
N PHE A 352 18.90 -20.48 14.33
CA PHE A 352 17.74 -21.14 13.73
C PHE A 352 17.57 -20.78 12.24
N PHE A 353 17.59 -19.49 11.93
CA PHE A 353 17.45 -18.95 10.58
C PHE A 353 18.30 -17.68 10.42
N PRO A 354 18.69 -17.30 9.19
CA PRO A 354 19.43 -16.07 8.93
C PRO A 354 18.52 -14.84 9.01
N LEU A 355 18.99 -13.75 9.64
CA LEU A 355 18.14 -12.58 9.94
C LEU A 355 17.53 -11.88 8.72
N TRP A 356 18.09 -12.07 7.52
CA TRP A 356 17.52 -11.50 6.29
C TRP A 356 16.16 -12.11 5.91
N ILE A 357 15.75 -13.22 6.53
CA ILE A 357 14.42 -13.80 6.39
C ILE A 357 13.34 -12.85 6.93
N LEU A 358 13.61 -12.08 7.98
CA LEU A 358 12.66 -11.12 8.56
C LEU A 358 12.12 -10.12 7.52
N PRO A 359 12.96 -9.35 6.78
CA PRO A 359 12.46 -8.45 5.75
C PRO A 359 11.84 -9.17 4.54
N VAL A 360 12.18 -10.45 4.26
CA VAL A 360 11.47 -11.24 3.25
C VAL A 360 10.03 -11.48 3.67
N TYR A 361 9.79 -11.96 4.89
CA TYR A 361 8.44 -12.11 5.44
C TYR A 361 7.69 -10.78 5.57
N PHE A 362 8.40 -9.69 5.87
CA PHE A 362 7.80 -8.35 5.92
C PHE A 362 7.20 -7.96 4.57
N LEU A 363 7.92 -8.15 3.45
CA LEU A 363 7.38 -7.82 2.12
C LEU A 363 6.25 -8.75 1.68
N GLY A 364 6.13 -9.94 2.28
CA GLY A 364 4.96 -10.80 2.13
C GLY A 364 3.66 -10.11 2.58
N GLY A 365 3.75 -9.17 3.53
CA GLY A 365 2.63 -8.37 4.01
C GLY A 365 1.91 -7.60 2.89
N PRO A 366 2.55 -6.63 2.23
CA PRO A 366 1.92 -5.83 1.16
C PRO A 366 1.39 -6.66 -0.01
N ALA A 367 2.06 -7.75 -0.37
CA ALA A 367 1.60 -8.62 -1.45
C ALA A 367 0.28 -9.30 -1.10
N ASN A 368 0.19 -9.91 0.10
CA ASN A 368 -1.04 -10.56 0.57
C ASN A 368 -2.14 -9.56 0.92
N GLY A 369 -1.80 -8.42 1.52
CA GLY A 369 -2.76 -7.38 1.90
C GLY A 369 -3.46 -6.76 0.71
N ASN A 370 -2.69 -6.38 -0.32
CA ASN A 370 -3.26 -5.85 -1.56
C ASN A 370 -4.13 -6.88 -2.29
N LEU A 371 -3.73 -8.16 -2.28
CA LEU A 371 -4.56 -9.25 -2.82
C LEU A 371 -5.87 -9.39 -2.04
N ALA A 372 -5.79 -9.35 -0.70
CA ALA A 372 -6.94 -9.45 0.18
C ALA A 372 -7.93 -8.30 -0.04
N ARG A 373 -7.47 -7.05 -0.04
CA ARG A 373 -8.30 -5.86 -0.32
C ARG A 373 -8.97 -5.96 -1.68
N ALA A 374 -8.18 -6.18 -2.74
CA ALA A 374 -8.72 -6.26 -4.10
C ALA A 374 -9.78 -7.37 -4.25
N PHE A 375 -9.55 -8.54 -3.66
CA PHE A 375 -10.52 -9.64 -3.75
C PHE A 375 -11.77 -9.38 -2.88
N TRP A 376 -11.58 -8.88 -1.66
CA TRP A 376 -12.67 -8.52 -0.76
C TRP A 376 -13.59 -7.47 -1.38
N ASP A 377 -13.04 -6.42 -1.98
CA ASP A 377 -13.80 -5.36 -2.65
C ASP A 377 -14.60 -5.90 -3.83
N ARG A 378 -14.00 -6.81 -4.63
CA ARG A 378 -14.67 -7.44 -5.76
C ARG A 378 -15.83 -8.33 -5.36
N LEU A 379 -15.74 -9.02 -4.24
CA LEU A 379 -16.86 -9.79 -3.71
C LEU A 379 -18.00 -8.88 -3.22
N GLY A 380 -17.68 -7.72 -2.62
CA GLY A 380 -18.69 -6.76 -2.15
C GLY A 380 -19.35 -5.93 -3.25
N GLY A 381 -18.71 -5.80 -4.42
CA GLY A 381 -19.21 -5.06 -5.57
C GLY A 381 -20.40 -5.69 -6.29
N GLY A 382 -20.72 -6.97 -6.04
CA GLY A 382 -21.80 -7.68 -6.71
C GLY A 382 -23.21 -7.21 -6.32
N GLU A 383 -23.44 -6.83 -5.07
CA GLU A 383 -24.77 -6.44 -4.58
C GLU A 383 -24.97 -4.91 -4.49
N ASN A 384 -23.90 -4.13 -4.32
CA ASN A 384 -24.01 -2.67 -4.22
C ASN A 384 -23.89 -1.91 -5.55
N SER A 385 -23.44 -2.56 -6.63
CA SER A 385 -23.38 -1.93 -7.97
C SER A 385 -24.74 -1.83 -8.67
N GLN A 386 -25.81 -2.37 -8.08
CA GLN A 386 -27.18 -2.25 -8.59
C GLN A 386 -28.08 -1.32 -7.75
N GLY A 387 -27.60 -0.74 -6.64
CA GLY A 387 -28.51 -0.09 -5.70
C GLY A 387 -27.96 1.02 -4.80
N LYS A 388 -26.65 1.30 -4.78
CA LYS A 388 -26.19 2.57 -4.21
C LYS A 388 -26.44 3.67 -5.24
N ASN A 389 -27.66 4.18 -5.23
CA ASN A 389 -27.95 5.56 -5.60
C ASN A 389 -26.92 6.43 -4.86
N SER A 390 -25.84 6.76 -5.55
CA SER A 390 -24.97 7.89 -5.24
C SER A 390 -25.81 9.16 -5.37
N GLN A 391 -26.71 9.37 -4.41
CA GLN A 391 -27.10 10.69 -3.95
C GLN A 391 -26.00 11.30 -3.07
N ASP A 392 -24.81 10.70 -3.06
CA ASP A 392 -23.60 11.47 -2.83
C ASP A 392 -23.58 12.61 -3.85
N ARG A 393 -23.58 13.82 -3.32
CA ARG A 393 -23.67 15.08 -4.04
C ARG A 393 -22.76 15.01 -5.26
N VAL A 394 -23.35 14.74 -6.43
CA VAL A 394 -22.68 14.96 -7.71
C VAL A 394 -22.40 16.44 -7.70
N ILE A 395 -21.17 16.83 -7.33
CA ILE A 395 -20.70 18.19 -7.49
C ILE A 395 -20.91 18.44 -8.98
N PRO A 396 -21.81 19.36 -9.37
CA PRO A 396 -22.14 19.54 -10.77
C PRO A 396 -20.85 19.92 -11.47
N CYS A 397 -20.41 19.04 -12.36
CA CYS A 397 -19.22 19.25 -13.17
C CYS A 397 -19.33 20.61 -13.88
N ASP A 398 -18.44 21.56 -13.61
CA ASP A 398 -18.56 22.92 -14.18
C ASP A 398 -18.64 22.95 -15.72
N VAL A 399 -18.14 21.90 -16.37
CA VAL A 399 -18.08 21.77 -17.84
C VAL A 399 -19.36 21.16 -18.44
N CYS A 400 -19.95 20.15 -17.79
CA CYS A 400 -21.14 19.46 -18.31
C CYS A 400 -22.39 19.64 -17.46
N ASN A 401 -22.30 20.40 -16.36
CA ASN A 401 -23.34 20.62 -15.37
C ASN A 401 -24.00 19.31 -14.89
N GLY A 402 -23.19 18.27 -14.69
CA GLY A 402 -23.65 16.94 -14.28
C GLY A 402 -24.30 16.08 -15.37
N THR A 403 -24.45 16.57 -16.62
CA THR A 403 -25.05 15.79 -17.73
C THR A 403 -24.14 14.69 -18.27
N ARG A 404 -22.87 14.65 -17.85
CA ARG A 404 -21.81 13.72 -18.30
C ARG A 404 -21.41 13.85 -19.77
N VAL A 405 -22.08 14.69 -20.54
CA VAL A 405 -21.80 14.97 -21.95
C VAL A 405 -21.53 16.46 -22.17
N THR A 406 -20.75 16.77 -23.18
CA THR A 406 -20.52 18.14 -23.64
C THR A 406 -20.66 18.19 -25.15
N SER A 407 -20.85 19.39 -25.70
CA SER A 407 -20.91 19.59 -27.14
C SER A 407 -19.60 19.12 -27.78
N CYS A 408 -19.70 18.38 -28.88
CA CYS A 408 -18.55 17.89 -29.61
C CYS A 408 -17.76 19.08 -30.18
N PRO A 409 -16.49 19.29 -29.78
CA PRO A 409 -15.70 20.45 -30.21
C PRO A 409 -15.30 20.38 -31.69
N ASN A 410 -15.52 19.25 -32.36
CA ASN A 410 -15.19 19.07 -33.77
C ASN A 410 -16.35 19.43 -34.72
N CYS A 411 -17.56 19.59 -34.18
CA CYS A 411 -18.74 19.95 -34.98
C CYS A 411 -19.67 20.93 -34.25
N ASP A 412 -19.17 21.59 -33.20
CA ASP A 412 -19.90 22.57 -32.40
C ASP A 412 -21.31 22.13 -31.99
N GLY A 413 -21.46 20.87 -31.58
CA GLY A 413 -22.77 20.35 -31.17
C GLY A 413 -23.70 19.92 -32.32
N GLN A 414 -23.36 20.18 -33.58
CA GLN A 414 -24.29 19.97 -34.71
C GLN A 414 -24.34 18.52 -35.23
N GLY A 415 -23.39 17.67 -34.82
CA GLY A 415 -23.27 16.29 -35.30
C GLY A 415 -22.79 16.17 -36.75
N SER A 416 -22.76 17.24 -37.51
CA SER A 416 -22.25 17.30 -38.87
C SER A 416 -21.51 18.61 -39.10
N TYR A 417 -20.66 18.65 -40.12
CA TYR A 417 -20.02 19.87 -40.60
C TYR A 417 -20.02 19.88 -42.12
N VAL A 418 -19.93 21.06 -42.73
CA VAL A 418 -19.90 21.20 -44.19
C VAL A 418 -18.45 21.24 -44.66
N THR A 419 -18.08 20.34 -45.55
CA THR A 419 -16.76 20.32 -46.20
C THR A 419 -16.97 20.13 -47.70
N TYR A 420 -16.29 20.93 -48.52
CA TYR A 420 -16.47 20.94 -49.98
C TYR A 420 -17.92 21.12 -50.46
N GLY A 421 -18.74 21.85 -49.69
CA GLY A 421 -20.16 22.06 -50.02
C GLY A 421 -21.07 20.88 -49.68
N GLU A 422 -20.53 19.76 -49.19
CA GLU A 422 -21.30 18.62 -48.74
C GLU A 422 -21.38 18.56 -47.21
N ARG A 423 -22.55 18.18 -46.68
CA ARG A 423 -22.73 17.94 -45.25
C ARG A 423 -22.20 16.55 -44.92
N VAL A 424 -21.14 16.48 -44.11
CA VAL A 424 -20.50 15.25 -43.69
C VAL A 424 -20.78 15.00 -42.20
N ARG A 425 -21.10 13.75 -41.86
CA ARG A 425 -21.31 13.32 -40.46
C ARG A 425 -20.01 13.42 -39.68
N CYS A 426 -20.05 14.06 -38.51
CA CYS A 426 -18.86 14.20 -37.67
C CYS A 426 -18.41 12.83 -37.17
N THR A 427 -17.18 12.45 -37.48
CA THR A 427 -16.59 11.16 -37.10
C THR A 427 -16.30 11.06 -35.61
N ALA A 428 -16.01 12.19 -34.95
CA ALA A 428 -15.68 12.24 -33.53
C ALA A 428 -16.87 11.91 -32.62
N CYS A 429 -18.05 12.47 -32.90
CA CYS A 429 -19.29 12.20 -32.15
C CYS A 429 -20.24 11.24 -32.86
N ARG A 430 -19.82 10.68 -34.01
CA ARG A 430 -20.66 9.83 -34.87
C ARG A 430 -22.03 10.46 -35.15
N GLY A 431 -22.10 11.74 -35.47
CA GLY A 431 -23.40 12.37 -35.79
C GLY A 431 -24.23 12.85 -34.60
N LYS A 432 -23.89 12.50 -33.36
CA LYS A 432 -24.71 12.83 -32.19
C LYS A 432 -24.57 14.27 -31.69
N GLY A 433 -23.58 15.00 -32.16
CA GLY A 433 -23.30 16.36 -31.68
C GLY A 433 -22.70 16.43 -30.28
N VAL A 434 -22.77 15.37 -29.46
CA VAL A 434 -22.21 15.33 -28.11
C VAL A 434 -21.05 14.34 -27.97
N VAL A 435 -20.17 14.60 -27.01
CA VAL A 435 -19.08 13.70 -26.57
C VAL A 435 -19.06 13.62 -25.05
N ILE A 436 -18.43 12.59 -24.49
CA ILE A 436 -18.29 12.46 -23.04
C ILE A 436 -17.45 13.60 -22.49
N CYS A 437 -17.89 14.17 -21.37
CA CYS A 437 -17.15 15.20 -20.65
C CYS A 437 -15.84 14.63 -20.09
N ARG A 438 -14.70 15.08 -20.63
CA ARG A 438 -13.37 14.62 -20.19
C ARG A 438 -13.07 15.00 -18.74
N SER A 439 -13.57 16.13 -18.27
CA SER A 439 -13.29 16.64 -16.94
C SER A 439 -13.85 15.74 -15.84
N CYS A 440 -14.94 15.04 -16.12
CA CYS A 440 -15.67 14.24 -15.13
C CYS A 440 -15.62 12.74 -15.45
N PHE A 441 -14.83 12.36 -16.47
CA PHE A 441 -14.71 10.98 -16.92
C PHE A 441 -14.07 10.07 -15.88
N ASN A 442 -13.15 10.59 -15.07
CA ASN A 442 -12.51 9.81 -14.01
C ASN A 442 -13.37 9.70 -12.74
N ASP A 443 -14.32 10.62 -12.55
CA ASP A 443 -15.05 10.75 -11.30
C ASP A 443 -16.28 9.84 -11.22
N TYR A 444 -16.83 9.42 -12.36
CA TYR A 444 -18.08 8.67 -12.36
C TYR A 444 -17.96 7.20 -11.98
N GLY A 445 -16.74 6.62 -11.94
CA GLY A 445 -16.44 5.29 -11.38
C GLY A 445 -17.15 4.08 -12.03
N ASP A 446 -18.18 4.33 -12.82
CA ASP A 446 -19.10 3.37 -13.43
C ASP A 446 -18.70 3.01 -14.87
N ILE A 447 -17.81 3.78 -15.49
CA ILE A 447 -17.25 3.52 -16.82
C ILE A 447 -15.73 3.57 -16.73
N ASP A 448 -15.09 2.41 -16.82
CA ASP A 448 -13.63 2.32 -16.96
C ASP A 448 -13.20 3.03 -18.26
N ALA A 449 -12.32 4.01 -18.14
CA ALA A 449 -11.75 4.75 -19.25
C ALA A 449 -11.07 3.85 -20.31
N SER A 450 -10.63 2.67 -19.89
CA SER A 450 -10.00 1.67 -20.76
C SER A 450 -11.02 0.74 -21.44
N ASP A 451 -12.27 0.68 -20.97
CA ASP A 451 -13.35 -0.10 -21.60
C ASP A 451 -14.06 0.73 -22.69
N ILE A 452 -13.44 0.74 -23.87
CA ILE A 452 -13.95 1.42 -25.05
C ILE A 452 -15.36 0.92 -25.44
N GLU A 453 -15.72 -0.32 -25.13
CA GLU A 453 -17.04 -0.89 -25.46
C GLU A 453 -18.13 -0.43 -24.49
N ALA A 454 -17.84 -0.33 -23.20
CA ALA A 454 -18.74 0.29 -22.22
C ALA A 454 -18.99 1.77 -22.57
N VAL A 455 -17.93 2.50 -22.91
CA VAL A 455 -18.01 3.90 -23.38
C VAL A 455 -18.91 4.03 -24.62
N ARG A 456 -18.75 3.13 -25.60
CA ARG A 456 -19.61 3.11 -26.79
C ARG A 456 -21.07 2.82 -26.45
N ARG A 457 -21.34 1.79 -25.64
CA ARG A 457 -22.70 1.44 -25.19
C ARG A 457 -23.35 2.55 -24.37
N PHE A 458 -22.58 3.34 -23.63
CA PHE A 458 -23.09 4.53 -22.93
C PHE A 458 -23.46 5.62 -23.93
N MET A 459 -22.58 5.94 -24.87
CA MET A 459 -22.85 6.93 -25.92
C MET A 459 -24.05 6.57 -26.79
N ASP A 460 -24.26 5.29 -27.08
CA ASP A 460 -25.41 4.84 -27.87
C ASP A 460 -26.74 4.99 -27.14
N ARG A 461 -26.74 4.95 -25.80
CA ARG A 461 -27.92 5.13 -24.93
C ARG A 461 -28.33 6.59 -24.72
N ILE A 462 -27.44 7.55 -25.01
CA ILE A 462 -27.77 8.97 -24.91
C ILE A 462 -28.75 9.32 -26.04
N PRO A 463 -29.94 9.85 -25.72
CA PRO A 463 -30.93 10.26 -26.72
C PRO A 463 -30.35 11.34 -27.64
N ASP A 464 -30.73 11.28 -28.91
CA ASP A 464 -30.31 12.22 -29.96
C ASP A 464 -30.94 13.62 -29.79
#